data_AF-A0A667J2D7-F1
#
_entry.id   AF-A0A667J2D7-F1
#
_cell.length_a   1.000
_cell.length_b   1.000
_cell.length_c   1.000
_cell.angle_alpha   90.00
_cell.angle_beta   90.00
_cell.angle_gamma   90.00
#
_symmetry.space_group_name_H-M   'P 1'
#
loop_
_entity.id
_entity.type
_entity.pdbx_description
1 polymer ?
#
loop_
_entity_poly.entity_id
_entity_poly.type
_entity_poly.pdbx_seq_one_letter_code
_entity_poly.pdbx_strand_id
1 'polypeptide(L)'
;MSRPPWKSQLCEMVQPSGGPAGDQDVQGEESSLGKPAMPHLPSEQGTPETFQRCVEENQELRDAIRQSNQMLRERCEELQRFQGSQRKEKEFLMQKFQEARKLVERLSLEKLDLRRQREQALQEVEHLKRCQKQLAEDKASVKAQVTSLLGELQESQSRLEAAIKERQALEGRRKLAQLQVAYHQLFQEYDSHIKSSVVSSERNRADIYKADFQAERQAREKLAEKKEILQEQLAQLQRDYSRLKASCQESARIEDMRKRHVEASQAPVAPAPAHPSFHLALPNQRRSPPEEPPDFCCPKCQYQAPDMDTLQIHVMECIE
;
A
#
# COMPACT_ATOMS: atom_id res chain seq x y z
N MET A 1 5.96 70.57 -40.01
CA MET A 1 5.99 70.63 -41.49
C MET A 1 5.13 71.80 -41.93
N SER A 2 5.75 72.96 -42.04
CA SER A 2 5.11 74.25 -42.32
C SER A 2 4.85 74.38 -43.82
N ARG A 3 3.61 74.59 -44.24
CA ARG A 3 3.27 75.02 -45.62
C ARG A 3 2.99 76.52 -45.63
N PRO A 4 3.37 77.25 -46.70
CA PRO A 4 3.35 78.70 -46.72
C PRO A 4 1.92 79.25 -46.89
N PRO A 5 1.66 80.51 -46.50
CA PRO A 5 0.37 81.12 -46.67
C PRO A 5 0.18 81.53 -48.15
N TRP A 6 -0.95 81.12 -48.74
CA TRP A 6 -1.40 81.64 -50.03
C TRP A 6 -1.62 83.16 -49.93
N LYS A 7 -0.74 83.93 -50.58
CA LYS A 7 -0.93 85.37 -50.78
C LYS A 7 -2.01 85.57 -51.83
N SER A 8 -3.13 86.18 -51.43
CA SER A 8 -4.13 86.70 -52.36
C SER A 8 -3.52 87.91 -53.08
N GLN A 9 -3.36 87.80 -54.39
CA GLN A 9 -2.79 88.83 -55.24
C GLN A 9 -3.85 89.93 -55.39
N LEU A 10 -3.65 91.05 -54.69
CA LEU A 10 -4.41 92.28 -54.88
C LEU A 10 -4.16 92.79 -56.30
N CYS A 11 -5.22 93.10 -57.06
CA CYS A 11 -5.13 93.77 -58.34
C CYS A 11 -4.34 95.07 -58.21
N GLU A 12 -3.17 95.16 -58.85
CA GLU A 12 -2.51 96.43 -59.13
C GLU A 12 -3.38 97.24 -60.10
N MET A 13 -3.87 98.39 -59.65
CA MET A 13 -4.41 99.41 -60.54
C MET A 13 -3.23 100.17 -61.15
N VAL A 14 -2.92 99.94 -62.42
CA VAL A 14 -1.99 100.76 -63.19
C VAL A 14 -2.69 102.08 -63.56
N GLN A 15 -2.14 103.21 -63.10
CA GLN A 15 -2.55 104.55 -63.53
C GLN A 15 -1.78 104.99 -64.78
N PRO A 16 -2.36 105.83 -65.67
CA PRO A 16 -1.66 106.33 -66.84
C PRO A 16 -0.71 107.49 -66.51
N SER A 17 0.48 107.38 -67.08
CA SER A 17 1.62 108.30 -67.20
C SER A 17 1.37 109.78 -66.89
N GLY A 18 2.11 110.31 -65.91
CA GLY A 18 2.42 111.73 -65.78
C GLY A 18 3.91 111.98 -66.05
N GLY A 19 4.22 113.01 -66.84
CA GLY A 19 5.54 113.63 -66.91
C GLY A 19 5.40 115.12 -67.25
N PRO A 20 6.47 115.93 -67.28
CA PRO A 20 7.80 115.77 -66.66
C PRO A 20 8.12 116.92 -65.66
N ALA A 21 9.03 116.68 -64.71
CA ALA A 21 9.66 117.74 -63.92
C ALA A 21 10.98 118.15 -64.60
N GLY A 22 11.19 119.46 -64.76
CA GLY A 22 12.22 120.03 -65.60
C GLY A 22 13.61 120.12 -64.97
N ASP A 23 14.59 120.31 -65.86
CA ASP A 23 15.88 120.91 -65.57
C ASP A 23 16.07 122.08 -66.54
N GLN A 24 16.38 123.25 -65.97
CA GLN A 24 16.82 124.45 -66.67
C GLN A 24 18.32 124.39 -66.87
N ASP A 25 18.82 124.76 -68.06
CA ASP A 25 20.10 125.46 -68.16
C ASP A 25 20.19 126.32 -69.44
N VAL A 26 20.46 127.61 -69.18
CA VAL A 26 21.36 128.56 -69.88
C VAL A 26 21.12 128.99 -71.34
N GLN A 27 20.66 130.25 -71.42
CA GLN A 27 21.08 131.39 -72.26
C GLN A 27 21.20 131.27 -73.79
N GLY A 28 20.59 132.24 -74.47
CA GLY A 28 21.15 132.80 -75.71
C GLY A 28 20.12 133.41 -76.65
N GLU A 29 20.00 134.74 -76.58
CA GLU A 29 19.78 135.64 -77.72
C GLU A 29 18.35 136.01 -78.23
N GLU A 30 18.11 137.32 -78.11
CA GLU A 30 17.43 138.26 -79.02
C GLU A 30 15.88 138.34 -79.12
N SER A 31 15.38 139.49 -78.61
CA SER A 31 14.43 140.41 -79.24
C SER A 31 13.23 139.87 -80.03
N SER A 32 12.01 140.13 -79.54
CA SER A 32 11.09 141.15 -80.12
C SER A 32 9.63 140.92 -79.71
N LEU A 33 8.94 142.03 -79.48
CA LEU A 33 7.50 142.17 -79.28
C LEU A 33 6.67 141.29 -80.24
N GLY A 34 5.85 140.41 -79.70
CA GLY A 34 4.88 139.61 -80.44
C GLY A 34 3.60 139.41 -79.63
N LYS A 35 2.49 139.92 -80.17
CA LYS A 35 1.10 139.91 -79.64
C LYS A 35 0.64 138.52 -79.15
N PRO A 36 -0.38 138.42 -78.29
CA PRO A 36 -1.03 137.14 -78.03
C PRO A 36 -1.75 136.68 -79.30
N ALA A 37 -1.18 135.68 -79.98
CA ALA A 37 -1.84 134.97 -81.06
C ALA A 37 -2.83 133.97 -80.45
N MET A 38 -4.08 134.40 -80.28
CA MET A 38 -5.23 133.51 -80.18
C MET A 38 -5.27 132.65 -81.46
N PRO A 39 -5.37 131.31 -81.38
CA PRO A 39 -5.68 130.50 -82.55
C PRO A 39 -7.05 130.95 -83.08
N HIS A 40 -7.04 131.53 -84.27
CA HIS A 40 -8.24 131.76 -85.05
C HIS A 40 -8.93 130.40 -85.26
N LEU A 41 -10.08 130.21 -84.61
CA LEU A 41 -11.07 129.24 -85.05
C LEU A 41 -11.48 129.64 -86.48
N PRO A 42 -11.39 128.74 -87.47
CA PRO A 42 -12.06 128.97 -88.73
C PRO A 42 -13.55 129.05 -88.42
N SER A 43 -14.12 130.24 -88.62
CA SER A 43 -15.55 130.44 -88.75
C SER A 43 -16.01 129.87 -90.09
N GLU A 44 -15.82 128.56 -90.29
CA GLU A 44 -16.61 127.82 -91.24
C GLU A 44 -17.97 127.65 -90.57
N GLN A 45 -19.02 128.08 -91.27
CA GLN A 45 -20.36 127.58 -91.02
C GLN A 45 -20.27 126.05 -91.01
N GLY A 46 -20.18 125.46 -89.82
CA GLY A 46 -20.36 124.03 -89.66
C GLY A 46 -21.73 123.74 -90.26
N THR A 47 -21.75 123.04 -91.39
CA THR A 47 -23.02 122.71 -92.02
C THR A 47 -23.89 122.03 -90.97
N PRO A 48 -25.20 122.30 -90.92
CA PRO A 48 -26.08 121.77 -89.88
C PRO A 48 -25.91 120.25 -89.66
N GLU A 49 -25.47 119.50 -90.68
CA GLU A 49 -25.17 118.07 -90.55
C GLU A 49 -23.97 117.71 -89.65
N THR A 50 -22.94 118.56 -89.54
CA THR A 50 -21.74 118.28 -88.70
C THR A 50 -22.01 118.51 -87.21
N PHE A 51 -22.76 119.56 -86.87
CA PHE A 51 -23.20 119.82 -85.51
C PHE A 51 -24.21 118.76 -85.05
N GLN A 52 -25.16 118.40 -85.91
CA GLN A 52 -26.12 117.33 -85.67
C GLN A 52 -25.43 115.98 -85.35
N ARG A 53 -24.41 115.61 -86.12
CA ARG A 53 -23.61 114.39 -85.89
C ARG A 53 -22.87 114.42 -84.54
N CYS A 54 -22.30 115.56 -84.16
CA CYS A 54 -21.63 115.71 -82.86
C CYS A 54 -22.61 115.55 -81.68
N VAL A 55 -23.84 116.05 -81.82
CA VAL A 55 -24.90 115.86 -80.82
C VAL A 55 -25.32 114.39 -80.73
N GLU A 56 -25.46 113.71 -81.87
CA GLU A 56 -25.77 112.27 -81.94
C GLU A 56 -24.66 111.43 -81.29
N GLU A 57 -23.39 111.66 -81.63
CA GLU A 57 -22.24 110.99 -81.02
C GLU A 57 -22.14 111.25 -79.50
N ASN A 58 -22.42 112.48 -79.04
CA ASN A 58 -22.49 112.78 -77.61
C ASN A 58 -23.62 112.05 -76.89
N GLN A 59 -24.76 111.88 -77.56
CA GLN A 59 -25.88 111.12 -77.02
C GLN A 59 -25.53 109.63 -76.92
N GLU A 60 -24.91 109.06 -77.96
CA GLU A 60 -24.39 107.68 -77.94
C GLU A 60 -23.36 107.46 -76.83
N LEU A 61 -22.41 108.40 -76.65
CA LEU A 61 -21.44 108.34 -75.57
C LEU A 61 -22.10 108.40 -74.18
N ARG A 62 -23.09 109.27 -73.99
CA ARG A 62 -23.85 109.35 -72.74
C ARG A 62 -24.58 108.05 -72.44
N ASP A 63 -25.18 107.44 -73.45
CA ASP A 63 -25.89 106.17 -73.30
C ASP A 63 -24.92 105.00 -73.07
N ALA A 64 -23.76 104.98 -73.74
CA ALA A 64 -22.69 104.02 -73.50
C ALA A 64 -22.12 104.13 -72.07
N ILE A 65 -21.87 105.34 -71.57
CA ILE A 65 -21.44 105.58 -70.18
C ILE A 65 -22.51 105.12 -69.20
N ARG A 66 -23.79 105.37 -69.49
CA ARG A 66 -24.90 104.91 -68.66
C ARG A 66 -24.95 103.39 -68.57
N GLN A 67 -24.82 102.70 -69.72
CA GLN A 67 -24.75 101.24 -69.80
C GLN A 67 -23.52 100.67 -69.08
N SER A 68 -22.35 101.30 -69.27
CA SER A 68 -21.09 100.89 -68.61
C SER A 68 -21.19 101.01 -67.08
N ASN A 69 -21.70 102.13 -66.58
CA ASN A 69 -21.92 102.32 -65.14
C ASN A 69 -22.95 101.33 -64.58
N GLN A 70 -23.98 100.98 -65.36
CA GLN A 70 -24.95 99.97 -64.97
C GLN A 70 -24.31 98.59 -64.87
N MET A 71 -23.49 98.20 -65.86
CA MET A 71 -22.73 96.96 -65.81
C MET A 71 -21.75 96.93 -64.63
N LEU A 72 -21.06 98.04 -64.34
CA LEU A 72 -20.16 98.14 -63.17
C LEU A 72 -20.91 97.85 -61.87
N ARG A 73 -22.11 98.42 -61.69
CA ARG A 73 -22.96 98.17 -60.51
C ARG A 73 -23.32 96.68 -60.41
N GLU A 74 -23.78 96.07 -61.49
CA GLU A 74 -24.13 94.65 -61.52
C GLU A 74 -22.91 93.76 -61.19
N ARG A 75 -21.73 94.06 -61.73
CA ARG A 75 -20.47 93.35 -61.42
C ARG A 75 -20.03 93.54 -59.97
N CYS A 76 -20.18 94.73 -59.41
CA CYS A 76 -19.92 94.97 -57.99
C CYS A 76 -20.86 94.14 -57.10
N GLU A 77 -22.15 94.05 -57.43
CA GLU A 77 -23.12 93.23 -56.70
C GLU A 77 -22.80 91.73 -56.81
N GLU A 78 -22.43 91.24 -58.01
CA GLU A 78 -21.99 89.86 -58.21
C GLU A 78 -20.76 89.53 -57.37
N LEU A 79 -19.76 90.42 -57.33
CA LEU A 79 -18.56 90.23 -56.54
C LEU A 79 -18.88 90.18 -55.04
N GLN A 80 -19.79 91.03 -54.56
CA GLN A 80 -20.25 90.99 -53.17
C GLN A 80 -20.96 89.67 -52.85
N ARG A 81 -21.85 89.21 -53.73
CA ARG A 81 -22.52 87.90 -53.59
C ARG A 81 -21.51 86.75 -53.58
N PHE A 82 -20.52 86.78 -54.48
CA PHE A 82 -19.45 85.78 -54.54
C PHE A 82 -18.60 85.78 -53.27
N GLN A 83 -18.18 86.94 -52.77
CA GLN A 83 -17.44 87.06 -51.52
C GLN A 83 -18.25 86.58 -50.30
N GLY A 84 -19.57 86.81 -50.31
CA GLY A 84 -20.48 86.28 -49.29
C GLY A 84 -20.55 84.76 -49.33
N SER A 85 -20.68 84.17 -50.52
CA SER A 85 -20.67 82.71 -50.71
C SER A 85 -19.35 82.09 -50.30
N GLN A 86 -18.23 82.68 -50.71
CA GLN A 86 -16.88 82.20 -50.38
C GLN A 86 -16.63 82.22 -48.87
N ARG A 87 -17.11 83.25 -48.15
CA ARG A 87 -17.03 83.30 -46.68
C ARG A 87 -17.77 82.14 -46.03
N LYS A 88 -19.01 81.88 -46.46
CA LYS A 88 -19.82 80.76 -45.95
C LYS A 88 -19.19 79.40 -46.23
N GLU A 89 -18.64 79.20 -47.44
CA GLU A 89 -17.95 77.95 -47.79
C GLU A 89 -16.69 77.73 -46.94
N LYS A 90 -15.90 78.78 -46.71
CA LYS A 90 -14.72 78.73 -45.84
C LYS A 90 -15.09 78.39 -44.39
N GLU A 91 -16.16 78.99 -43.87
CA GLU A 91 -16.68 78.70 -42.53
C GLU A 91 -17.12 77.24 -42.41
N PHE A 92 -17.87 76.74 -43.40
CA PHE A 92 -18.28 75.34 -43.45
C PHE A 92 -17.08 74.39 -43.47
N LEU A 93 -16.09 74.66 -44.33
CA LEU A 93 -14.91 73.80 -44.45
C LEU A 93 -14.07 73.81 -43.17
N MET A 94 -13.95 74.97 -42.52
CA MET A 94 -13.28 75.10 -41.22
C MET A 94 -13.99 74.28 -40.14
N GLN A 95 -15.31 74.35 -40.08
CA GLN A 95 -16.10 73.55 -39.14
C GLN A 95 -15.90 72.05 -39.39
N LYS A 96 -15.99 71.61 -40.65
CA LYS A 96 -15.78 70.20 -41.01
C LYS A 96 -14.38 69.71 -40.68
N PHE A 97 -13.37 70.55 -40.90
CA PHE A 97 -12.00 70.23 -40.52
C PHE A 97 -11.85 70.07 -39.01
N GLN A 98 -12.48 70.93 -38.22
CA GLN A 98 -12.48 70.82 -36.76
C GLN A 98 -13.21 69.56 -36.28
N GLU A 99 -14.35 69.22 -36.88
CA GLU A 99 -15.08 67.97 -36.59
C GLU A 99 -14.21 66.74 -36.88
N ALA A 100 -13.56 66.71 -38.05
CA ALA A 100 -12.65 65.63 -38.44
C ALA A 100 -11.45 65.53 -37.49
N ARG A 101 -10.86 66.67 -37.08
CA ARG A 101 -9.76 66.69 -36.12
C ARG A 101 -10.18 66.10 -34.77
N LYS A 102 -11.33 66.52 -34.23
CA LYS A 102 -11.87 65.96 -32.97
C LYS A 102 -12.12 64.46 -33.07
N LEU A 103 -12.62 63.99 -34.21
CA LEU A 103 -12.83 62.56 -34.43
C LEU A 103 -11.50 61.79 -34.41
N VAL A 104 -10.47 62.29 -35.10
CA VAL A 104 -9.13 61.68 -35.12
C VAL A 104 -8.51 61.67 -33.72
N GLU A 105 -8.64 62.76 -32.96
CA GLU A 105 -8.17 62.82 -31.56
C GLU A 105 -8.88 61.80 -30.67
N ARG A 106 -10.20 61.60 -30.82
CA ARG A 106 -10.91 60.54 -30.07
C ARG A 106 -10.45 59.14 -30.45
N LEU A 107 -10.36 58.85 -31.76
CA LEU A 107 -9.94 57.53 -32.24
C LEU A 107 -8.49 57.22 -31.87
N SER A 108 -7.62 58.24 -31.76
CA SER A 108 -6.23 58.04 -31.34
C SER A 108 -6.12 57.66 -29.86
N LEU A 109 -6.96 58.24 -29.00
CA LEU A 109 -7.08 57.87 -27.59
C LEU A 109 -7.63 56.45 -27.44
N GLU A 110 -8.73 56.14 -28.12
CA GLU A 110 -9.32 54.79 -28.09
C GLU A 110 -8.33 53.72 -28.56
N LYS A 111 -7.59 54.00 -29.63
CA LYS A 111 -6.52 53.10 -30.12
C LYS A 111 -5.41 52.90 -29.09
N LEU A 112 -5.05 53.94 -28.34
CA LEU A 112 -4.04 53.84 -27.28
C LEU A 112 -4.56 52.97 -26.13
N ASP A 113 -5.80 53.18 -25.71
CA ASP A 113 -6.44 52.41 -24.64
C ASP A 113 -6.57 50.92 -25.02
N LEU A 114 -7.02 50.63 -26.24
CA LEU A 114 -7.10 49.25 -26.74
C LEU A 114 -5.72 48.59 -26.84
N ARG A 115 -4.67 49.34 -27.20
CA ARG A 115 -3.29 48.82 -27.18
C ARG A 115 -2.84 48.47 -25.77
N ARG A 116 -3.14 49.32 -24.79
CA ARG A 116 -2.82 49.07 -23.38
C ARG A 116 -3.58 47.86 -22.85
N GLN A 117 -4.88 47.75 -23.14
CA GLN A 117 -5.70 46.58 -22.75
C GLN A 117 -5.15 45.29 -23.35
N ARG A 118 -4.78 45.30 -24.64
CA ARG A 118 -4.14 44.16 -25.30
C ARG A 118 -2.84 43.77 -24.62
N GLU A 119 -2.00 44.73 -24.26
CA GLU A 119 -0.72 44.46 -23.60
C GLU A 119 -0.93 43.86 -22.19
N GLN A 120 -1.88 44.39 -21.42
CA GLN A 120 -2.28 43.84 -20.13
C GLN A 120 -2.80 42.39 -20.27
N ALA A 121 -3.70 42.15 -21.23
CA ALA A 121 -4.22 40.81 -21.50
C ALA A 121 -3.11 39.83 -21.92
N LEU A 122 -2.11 40.27 -22.70
CA LEU A 122 -0.96 39.44 -23.04
C LEU A 122 -0.12 39.08 -21.81
N GLN A 123 0.13 40.05 -20.92
CA GLN A 123 0.84 39.82 -19.65
C GLN A 123 0.09 38.84 -18.74
N GLU A 124 -1.25 38.96 -18.65
CA GLU A 124 -2.09 38.03 -17.90
C GLU A 124 -2.02 36.61 -18.49
N VAL A 125 -2.09 36.48 -19.81
CA VAL A 125 -1.95 35.18 -20.49
C VAL A 125 -0.57 34.56 -20.23
N GLU A 126 0.51 35.34 -20.27
CA GLU A 126 1.85 34.86 -19.93
C GLU A 126 1.95 34.41 -18.47
N HIS A 127 1.36 35.17 -17.55
CA HIS A 127 1.30 34.79 -16.14
C HIS A 127 0.53 33.47 -15.96
N LEU A 128 -0.65 33.35 -16.57
CA LEU A 128 -1.46 32.12 -16.52
C LEU A 128 -0.73 30.93 -17.12
N LYS A 129 0.02 31.11 -18.21
CA LYS A 129 0.89 30.06 -18.78
C LYS A 129 1.97 29.59 -17.80
N ARG A 130 2.60 30.52 -17.06
CA ARG A 130 3.58 30.18 -16.02
C ARG A 130 2.91 29.40 -14.88
N CYS A 131 1.76 29.86 -14.39
CA CYS A 131 0.99 29.14 -13.36
C CYS A 131 0.57 27.75 -13.84
N GLN A 132 0.11 27.61 -15.08
CA GLN A 132 -0.27 26.32 -15.67
C GLN A 132 0.92 25.35 -15.72
N LYS A 133 2.11 25.85 -16.12
CA LYS A 133 3.33 25.05 -16.14
C LYS A 133 3.70 24.57 -14.73
N GLN A 134 3.68 25.45 -13.74
CA GLN A 134 3.95 25.08 -12.34
C GLN A 134 2.96 24.02 -11.85
N LEU A 135 1.66 24.20 -12.12
CA LEU A 135 0.65 23.22 -11.72
C LEU A 135 0.87 21.84 -12.39
N ALA A 136 1.35 21.82 -13.63
CA ALA A 136 1.70 20.58 -14.31
C ALA A 136 2.92 19.89 -13.68
N GLU A 137 3.93 20.66 -13.27
CA GLU A 137 5.11 20.16 -12.55
C GLU A 137 4.72 19.62 -11.16
N ASP A 138 3.91 20.36 -10.41
CA ASP A 138 3.41 19.93 -9.09
C ASP A 138 2.58 18.64 -9.22
N LYS A 139 1.70 18.57 -10.23
CA LYS A 139 0.93 17.35 -10.53
C LYS A 139 1.83 16.16 -10.87
N ALA A 140 2.89 16.36 -11.63
CA ALA A 140 3.85 15.32 -11.97
C ALA A 140 4.64 14.86 -10.72
N SER A 141 5.06 15.81 -9.88
CA SER A 141 5.74 15.54 -8.61
C SER A 141 4.86 14.72 -7.66
N VAL A 142 3.61 15.12 -7.44
CA VAL A 142 2.66 14.38 -6.60
C VAL A 142 2.41 12.98 -7.17
N LYS A 143 2.27 12.84 -8.50
CA LYS A 143 2.11 11.52 -9.13
C LYS A 143 3.33 10.63 -8.90
N ALA A 144 4.54 11.17 -8.98
CA ALA A 144 5.77 10.45 -8.70
C ALA A 144 5.86 10.02 -7.23
N GLN A 145 5.51 10.89 -6.29
CA GLN A 145 5.46 10.59 -4.86
C GLN A 145 4.46 9.46 -4.54
N VAL A 146 3.25 9.54 -5.10
CA VAL A 146 2.23 8.47 -4.94
C VAL A 146 2.74 7.15 -5.51
N THR A 147 3.42 7.18 -6.66
CA THR A 147 3.99 5.97 -7.28
C THR A 147 5.09 5.36 -6.40
N SER A 148 5.95 6.18 -5.80
CA SER A 148 6.99 5.71 -4.86
C SER A 148 6.36 5.07 -3.63
N LEU A 149 5.41 5.76 -2.99
CA LEU A 149 4.72 5.26 -1.79
C LEU A 149 3.96 3.95 -2.04
N LEU A 150 3.32 3.82 -3.22
CA LEU A 150 2.69 2.56 -3.62
C LEU A 150 3.70 1.43 -3.78
N GLY A 151 4.87 1.72 -4.35
CA GLY A 151 5.97 0.76 -4.47
C GLY A 151 6.52 0.32 -3.11
N GLU A 152 6.79 1.26 -2.21
CA GLU A 152 7.23 0.98 -0.83
C GLU A 152 6.20 0.16 -0.05
N LEU A 153 4.91 0.49 -0.19
CA LEU A 153 3.83 -0.25 0.44
C LEU A 153 3.75 -1.69 -0.08
N GLN A 154 3.86 -1.89 -1.40
CA GLN A 154 3.86 -3.22 -2.00
C GLN A 154 5.07 -4.06 -1.58
N GLU A 155 6.25 -3.44 -1.49
CA GLU A 155 7.44 -4.11 -0.97
C GLU A 155 7.28 -4.49 0.50
N SER A 156 6.76 -3.57 1.33
CA SER A 156 6.46 -3.85 2.74
C SER A 156 5.44 -4.98 2.90
N GLN A 157 4.40 -5.03 2.05
CA GLN A 157 3.43 -6.12 2.03
C GLN A 157 4.09 -7.45 1.68
N SER A 158 4.91 -7.48 0.63
CA SER A 158 5.64 -8.69 0.21
C SER A 158 6.58 -9.21 1.31
N ARG A 159 7.30 -8.31 1.98
CA ARG A 159 8.17 -8.64 3.13
C ARG A 159 7.37 -9.19 4.30
N LEU A 160 6.22 -8.61 4.61
CA LEU A 160 5.34 -9.09 5.68
C LEU A 160 4.79 -10.49 5.38
N GLU A 161 4.35 -10.74 4.15
CA GLU A 161 3.88 -12.07 3.73
C GLU A 161 4.98 -13.13 3.83
N ALA A 162 6.21 -12.80 3.41
CA ALA A 162 7.36 -13.67 3.54
C ALA A 162 7.66 -13.99 5.01
N ALA A 163 7.67 -12.98 5.88
CA ALA A 163 7.90 -13.15 7.32
C ALA A 163 6.81 -14.00 7.99
N ILE A 164 5.54 -13.84 7.58
CA ILE A 164 4.43 -14.68 8.07
C ILE A 164 4.65 -16.15 7.68
N LYS A 165 5.02 -16.42 6.43
CA LYS A 165 5.31 -17.78 5.94
C LYS A 165 6.49 -18.40 6.67
N GLU A 166 7.56 -17.64 6.88
CA GLU A 166 8.73 -18.10 7.64
C GLU A 166 8.37 -18.41 9.09
N ARG A 167 7.60 -17.54 9.76
CA ARG A 167 7.12 -17.78 11.12
C ARG A 167 6.30 -19.07 11.21
N GLN A 168 5.38 -19.30 10.28
CA GLN A 168 4.59 -20.54 10.23
C GLN A 168 5.47 -21.78 10.04
N ALA A 169 6.48 -21.71 9.17
CA ALA A 169 7.43 -22.81 8.97
C ALA A 169 8.25 -23.09 10.24
N LEU A 170 8.73 -22.04 10.92
CA LEU A 170 9.45 -22.16 12.18
C LEU A 170 8.57 -22.71 13.31
N GLU A 171 7.31 -22.29 13.41
CA GLU A 171 6.34 -22.85 14.35
C GLU A 171 6.08 -24.33 14.08
N GLY A 172 5.94 -24.73 12.81
CA GLY A 172 5.81 -26.14 12.42
C GLY A 172 7.04 -26.96 12.84
N ARG A 173 8.25 -26.45 12.57
CA ARG A 173 9.51 -27.09 13.00
C ARG A 173 9.61 -27.18 14.51
N ARG A 174 9.22 -26.15 15.25
CA ARG A 174 9.21 -26.13 16.71
C ARG A 174 8.26 -27.21 17.26
N LYS A 175 7.04 -27.33 16.74
CA LYS A 175 6.08 -28.36 17.14
C LYS A 175 6.63 -29.77 16.88
N LEU A 176 7.25 -29.99 15.72
CA LEU A 176 7.88 -31.27 15.39
C LEU A 176 9.02 -31.60 16.35
N ALA A 177 9.90 -30.63 16.65
CA ALA A 177 10.98 -30.82 17.61
C ALA A 177 10.45 -31.11 19.02
N GLN A 178 9.39 -30.42 19.46
CA GLN A 178 8.72 -30.70 20.74
C GLN A 178 8.15 -32.12 20.78
N LEU A 179 7.49 -32.56 19.71
CA LEU A 179 6.97 -33.92 19.61
C LEU A 179 8.09 -34.96 19.63
N GLN A 180 9.20 -34.69 18.94
CA GLN A 180 10.38 -35.55 18.94
C GLN A 180 10.97 -35.69 20.34
N VAL A 181 11.10 -34.58 21.09
CA VAL A 181 11.57 -34.60 22.48
C VAL A 181 10.61 -35.39 23.38
N ALA A 182 9.30 -35.17 23.26
CA ALA A 182 8.30 -35.90 24.04
C ALA A 182 8.33 -37.42 23.76
N TYR A 183 8.47 -37.80 22.49
CA TYR A 183 8.62 -39.21 22.11
C TYR A 183 9.89 -39.82 22.69
N HIS A 184 11.01 -39.11 22.61
CA HIS A 184 12.28 -39.56 23.17
C HIS A 184 12.22 -39.72 24.69
N GLN A 185 11.52 -38.81 25.38
CA GLN A 185 11.28 -38.87 26.82
C GLN A 185 10.44 -40.10 27.21
N LEU A 186 9.32 -40.34 26.51
CA LEU A 186 8.47 -41.51 26.76
C LEU A 186 9.23 -42.82 26.55
N PHE A 187 10.07 -42.89 25.52
CA PHE A 187 10.91 -44.06 25.26
C PHE A 187 11.91 -44.30 26.40
N GLN A 188 12.58 -43.25 26.88
CA GLN A 188 13.51 -43.35 28.01
C GLN A 188 12.81 -43.76 29.31
N GLU A 189 11.63 -43.20 29.59
CA GLU A 189 10.81 -43.57 30.75
C GLU A 189 10.38 -45.04 30.69
N TYR A 190 9.97 -45.51 29.52
CA TYR A 190 9.63 -46.91 29.28
C TYR A 190 10.83 -47.83 29.52
N ASP A 191 11.99 -47.54 28.91
CA ASP A 191 13.21 -48.32 29.10
C ASP A 191 13.67 -48.34 30.57
N SER A 192 13.59 -47.20 31.25
CA SER A 192 13.93 -47.08 32.67
C SER A 192 12.95 -47.89 33.53
N HIS A 193 11.65 -47.83 33.24
CA HIS A 193 10.63 -48.61 33.92
C HIS A 193 10.85 -50.12 33.74
N ILE A 194 11.12 -50.57 32.52
CA ILE A 194 11.44 -51.99 32.24
C ILE A 194 12.68 -52.41 33.01
N LYS A 195 13.78 -51.63 32.95
CA LYS A 195 15.01 -51.93 33.71
C LYS A 195 14.76 -52.00 35.22
N SER A 196 14.01 -51.05 35.78
CA SER A 196 13.66 -51.04 37.20
C SER A 196 12.77 -52.22 37.60
N SER A 197 11.79 -52.57 36.77
CA SER A 197 10.92 -53.72 36.96
C SER A 197 11.71 -55.04 36.95
N VAL A 198 12.63 -55.22 36.00
CA VAL A 198 13.51 -56.40 35.94
C VAL A 198 14.43 -56.47 37.16
N VAL A 199 15.10 -55.37 37.52
CA VAL A 199 16.01 -55.33 38.70
C VAL A 199 15.25 -55.59 40.00
N SER A 200 14.04 -55.04 40.16
CA SER A 200 13.21 -55.30 41.34
C SER A 200 12.73 -56.76 41.40
N SER A 201 12.34 -57.34 40.27
CA SER A 201 12.00 -58.77 40.16
C SER A 201 13.18 -59.67 40.50
N GLU A 202 14.38 -59.36 39.98
CA GLU A 202 15.61 -60.09 40.31
C GLU A 202 15.98 -59.98 41.80
N ARG A 203 15.82 -58.79 42.39
CA ARG A 203 16.03 -58.57 43.82
C ARG A 203 15.03 -59.37 44.67
N ASN A 204 13.74 -59.31 44.34
CA ASN A 204 12.71 -60.10 45.02
C ASN A 204 13.01 -61.60 44.95
N ARG A 205 13.44 -62.09 43.78
CA ARG A 205 13.87 -63.50 43.61
C ARG A 205 15.09 -63.83 44.47
N ALA A 206 16.08 -62.95 44.55
CA ALA A 206 17.25 -63.14 45.41
C ALA A 206 16.88 -63.15 46.91
N ASP A 207 15.94 -62.31 47.33
CA ASP A 207 15.45 -62.26 48.71
C ASP A 207 14.68 -63.54 49.08
N ILE A 208 13.87 -64.09 48.16
CA ILE A 208 13.21 -65.39 48.34
C ILE A 208 14.27 -66.49 48.52
N TYR A 209 15.26 -66.59 47.61
CA TYR A 209 16.32 -67.59 47.74
C TYR A 209 17.12 -67.45 49.04
N LYS A 210 17.36 -66.22 49.50
CA LYS A 210 18.03 -65.95 50.77
C LYS A 210 17.18 -66.42 51.95
N ALA A 211 15.87 -66.15 51.93
CA ALA A 211 14.95 -66.63 52.96
C ALA A 211 14.87 -68.17 52.98
N ASP A 212 14.78 -68.80 51.82
CA ASP A 212 14.78 -70.27 51.69
C ASP A 212 16.06 -70.89 52.24
N PHE A 213 17.21 -70.30 51.91
CA PHE A 213 18.50 -70.77 52.43
C PHE A 213 18.61 -70.65 53.96
N GLN A 214 18.09 -69.56 54.52
CA GLN A 214 18.04 -69.37 55.97
C GLN A 214 17.08 -70.36 56.64
N ALA A 215 15.91 -70.59 56.05
CA ALA A 215 14.94 -71.57 56.54
C ALA A 215 15.53 -73.00 56.51
N GLU A 216 16.21 -73.37 55.42
CA GLU A 216 16.91 -74.66 55.29
C GLU A 216 18.02 -74.79 56.35
N ARG A 217 18.81 -73.74 56.58
CA ARG A 217 19.83 -73.74 57.64
C ARG A 217 19.21 -73.95 59.02
N GLN A 218 18.16 -73.20 59.37
CA GLN A 218 17.45 -73.34 60.64
C GLN A 218 16.84 -74.74 60.79
N ALA A 219 16.31 -75.32 59.71
CA ALA A 219 15.80 -76.69 59.70
C ALA A 219 16.91 -77.71 59.98
N ARG A 220 18.10 -77.51 59.40
CA ARG A 220 19.29 -78.36 59.67
C ARG A 220 19.82 -78.21 61.08
N GLU A 221 19.86 -77.01 61.63
CA GLU A 221 20.25 -76.76 63.02
C GLU A 221 19.29 -77.49 63.98
N LYS A 222 17.97 -77.36 63.79
CA LYS A 222 16.96 -78.13 64.55
C LYS A 222 17.11 -79.65 64.38
N LEU A 223 17.45 -80.10 63.17
CA LEU A 223 17.69 -81.53 62.92
C LEU A 223 18.96 -82.01 63.63
N ALA A 224 20.01 -81.20 63.67
CA ALA A 224 21.25 -81.48 64.39
C ALA A 224 21.03 -81.53 65.90
N GLU A 225 20.28 -80.59 66.47
CA GLU A 225 19.86 -80.61 67.88
C GLU A 225 19.09 -81.89 68.22
N LYS A 226 18.10 -82.28 67.38
CA LYS A 226 17.37 -83.54 67.55
C LYS A 226 18.31 -84.75 67.46
N LYS A 227 19.27 -84.73 66.54
CA LYS A 227 20.26 -85.79 66.38
C LYS A 227 21.15 -85.91 67.63
N GLU A 228 21.60 -84.79 68.19
CA GLU A 228 22.40 -84.76 69.42
C GLU A 228 21.61 -85.32 70.61
N ILE A 229 20.37 -84.88 70.82
CA ILE A 229 19.48 -85.42 71.88
C ILE A 229 19.28 -86.93 71.69
N LEU A 230 18.98 -87.39 70.47
CA LEU A 230 18.82 -88.81 70.19
C LEU A 230 20.12 -89.59 70.43
N GLN A 231 21.28 -89.00 70.11
CA GLN A 231 22.59 -89.60 70.32
C GLN A 231 22.96 -89.69 71.80
N GLU A 232 22.63 -88.68 72.60
CA GLU A 232 22.71 -88.72 74.06
C GLU A 232 21.77 -89.76 74.67
N GLN A 233 20.52 -89.83 74.20
CA GLN A 233 19.58 -90.87 74.60
C GLN A 233 20.13 -92.26 74.29
N LEU A 234 20.75 -92.46 73.12
CA LEU A 234 21.38 -93.71 72.72
C LEU A 234 22.59 -94.04 73.61
N ALA A 235 23.43 -93.06 73.93
CA ALA A 235 24.55 -93.23 74.85
C ALA A 235 24.09 -93.51 76.29
N GLN A 236 23.01 -92.88 76.74
CA GLN A 236 22.35 -93.16 78.02
C GLN A 236 21.81 -94.58 78.04
N LEU A 237 21.09 -95.00 77.00
CA LEU A 237 20.59 -96.37 76.85
C LEU A 237 21.73 -97.38 76.81
N GLN A 238 22.84 -97.08 76.15
CA GLN A 238 24.04 -97.93 76.14
C GLN A 238 24.69 -98.00 77.53
N ARG A 239 24.75 -96.89 78.26
CA ARG A 239 25.22 -96.84 79.66
C ARG A 239 24.31 -97.65 80.57
N ASP A 240 23.00 -97.51 80.43
CA ASP A 240 22.02 -98.26 81.21
C ASP A 240 22.01 -99.74 80.83
N TYR A 241 22.14 -100.09 79.55
CA TYR A 241 22.35 -101.47 79.10
C TYR A 241 23.66 -102.05 79.66
N SER A 242 24.74 -101.29 79.67
CA SER A 242 26.02 -101.73 80.24
C SER A 242 25.94 -101.89 81.76
N ARG A 243 25.23 -101.00 82.46
CA ARG A 243 24.94 -101.08 83.90
C ARG A 243 24.05 -102.27 84.21
N LEU A 244 23.02 -102.50 83.42
CA LEU A 244 22.11 -103.64 83.56
C LEU A 244 22.83 -104.95 83.23
N LYS A 245 23.70 -104.96 82.21
CA LYS A 245 24.57 -106.09 81.87
C LYS A 245 25.58 -106.37 82.99
N ALA A 246 26.19 -105.35 83.58
CA ALA A 246 27.03 -105.48 84.76
C ALA A 246 26.22 -105.98 85.96
N SER A 247 24.99 -105.49 86.15
CA SER A 247 24.06 -105.99 87.17
C SER A 247 23.62 -107.43 86.91
N CYS A 248 23.45 -107.86 85.66
CA CYS A 248 23.18 -109.25 85.28
C CYS A 248 24.43 -110.11 85.41
N GLN A 249 25.64 -109.58 85.21
CA GLN A 249 26.91 -110.27 85.46
C GLN A 249 27.21 -110.36 86.96
N GLU A 250 26.85 -109.35 87.74
CA GLU A 250 26.89 -109.34 89.20
C GLU A 250 25.84 -110.29 89.76
N SER A 251 24.63 -110.27 89.20
CA SER A 251 23.57 -111.25 89.48
C SER A 251 24.00 -112.64 89.05
N ALA A 252 24.72 -112.81 87.94
CA ALA A 252 25.30 -114.08 87.52
C ALA A 252 26.46 -114.53 88.41
N ARG A 253 27.28 -113.62 88.96
CA ARG A 253 28.31 -113.94 89.98
C ARG A 253 27.70 -114.29 91.34
N ILE A 254 26.64 -113.59 91.73
CA ILE A 254 25.83 -113.89 92.93
C ILE A 254 25.08 -115.21 92.74
N GLU A 255 24.67 -115.55 91.53
CA GLU A 255 24.02 -116.81 91.17
C GLU A 255 25.03 -117.96 91.03
N ASP A 256 26.27 -117.69 90.60
CA ASP A 256 27.41 -118.65 90.54
C ASP A 256 27.90 -119.05 91.95
N MET A 257 27.81 -118.14 92.94
CA MET A 257 27.97 -118.47 94.37
C MET A 257 26.76 -119.19 94.98
N ARG A 258 25.57 -119.10 94.36
CA ARG A 258 24.31 -119.69 94.86
C ARG A 258 23.90 -121.00 94.20
N LYS A 259 24.70 -121.56 93.27
CA LYS A 259 24.41 -122.84 92.61
C LYS A 259 25.59 -123.81 92.58
N ARG A 260 25.96 -124.29 93.77
CA ARG A 260 26.22 -125.73 94.01
C ARG A 260 25.01 -126.32 94.75
N HIS A 261 23.88 -126.42 94.04
CA HIS A 261 22.96 -127.56 94.13
C HIS A 261 21.73 -127.37 93.23
N VAL A 262 21.47 -128.45 92.50
CA VAL A 262 20.24 -128.89 91.82
C VAL A 262 19.97 -128.32 90.42
N GLU A 263 20.35 -129.17 89.47
CA GLU A 263 19.87 -129.35 88.10
C GLU A 263 18.43 -129.87 88.02
N ALA A 264 17.82 -129.68 86.83
CA ALA A 264 16.86 -130.55 86.11
C ALA A 264 15.76 -129.70 85.43
N SER A 265 15.75 -129.58 84.10
CA SER A 265 15.00 -130.41 83.12
C SER A 265 13.56 -129.89 82.90
N GLN A 266 12.93 -129.72 81.73
CA GLN A 266 13.06 -130.07 80.29
C GLN A 266 12.12 -129.06 79.52
N ALA A 267 12.47 -128.55 78.33
CA ALA A 267 11.92 -128.86 76.98
C ALA A 267 10.39 -128.62 76.77
N PRO A 268 9.81 -128.44 75.53
CA PRO A 268 10.42 -128.52 74.21
C PRO A 268 9.81 -127.58 73.09
N VAL A 269 10.38 -127.73 71.88
CA VAL A 269 9.85 -127.54 70.50
C VAL A 269 9.63 -126.14 69.87
N ALA A 270 10.24 -126.02 68.69
CA ALA A 270 9.90 -125.21 67.50
C ALA A 270 8.44 -125.50 66.99
N PRO A 271 7.90 -124.97 65.85
CA PRO A 271 8.56 -124.46 64.63
C PRO A 271 7.91 -123.22 63.98
N ALA A 272 8.53 -122.75 62.88
CA ALA A 272 7.90 -121.90 61.85
C ALA A 272 6.94 -122.74 60.95
N PRO A 273 6.32 -122.30 59.83
CA PRO A 273 6.32 -121.00 59.13
C PRO A 273 4.95 -120.60 58.48
N ALA A 274 5.02 -119.62 57.56
CA ALA A 274 4.24 -119.46 56.31
C ALA A 274 2.98 -118.55 56.25
N HIS A 275 3.09 -117.58 55.31
CA HIS A 275 2.07 -116.77 54.63
C HIS A 275 0.90 -117.60 54.07
N PRO A 276 -0.31 -117.05 53.82
CA PRO A 276 -0.66 -116.36 52.55
C PRO A 276 -1.68 -115.18 52.74
N SER A 277 -1.60 -114.05 52.03
CA SER A 277 -2.04 -113.76 50.64
C SER A 277 -3.56 -113.65 50.39
N PHE A 278 -3.95 -112.49 49.81
CA PHE A 278 -4.99 -112.25 48.77
C PHE A 278 -6.48 -112.49 49.16
N HIS A 279 -7.53 -111.84 48.63
CA HIS A 279 -7.85 -110.88 47.56
C HIS A 279 -9.38 -110.58 47.73
N LEU A 280 -9.96 -109.40 47.44
CA LEU A 280 -10.79 -109.08 46.25
C LEU A 280 -11.65 -107.83 46.62
N ALA A 281 -11.55 -106.71 45.89
CA ALA A 281 -12.34 -106.29 44.71
C ALA A 281 -13.59 -105.47 45.10
N LEU A 282 -13.58 -104.15 44.83
CA LEU A 282 -14.21 -103.45 43.68
C LEU A 282 -15.73 -103.66 43.59
N PRO A 283 -16.55 -102.61 43.35
CA PRO A 283 -16.43 -101.82 42.12
C PRO A 283 -16.71 -100.31 42.25
N ASN A 284 -16.09 -99.57 41.31
CA ASN A 284 -16.71 -98.59 40.42
C ASN A 284 -18.03 -97.94 40.91
N GLN A 285 -18.01 -96.63 41.13
CA GLN A 285 -18.87 -95.73 40.38
C GLN A 285 -18.43 -94.27 40.51
N ARG A 286 -18.13 -93.71 39.33
CA ARG A 286 -18.39 -92.33 38.88
C ARG A 286 -18.90 -91.36 39.96
N ARG A 287 -18.18 -90.25 40.11
CA ARG A 287 -18.74 -88.89 40.00
C ARG A 287 -17.63 -87.86 39.73
N SER A 288 -17.44 -87.50 38.46
CA SER A 288 -17.56 -86.10 38.01
C SER A 288 -19.04 -85.65 38.22
N PRO A 289 -19.48 -84.37 38.18
CA PRO A 289 -18.88 -83.09 37.70
C PRO A 289 -19.16 -81.92 38.71
N PRO A 290 -19.10 -80.60 38.37
CA PRO A 290 -18.73 -79.93 37.11
C PRO A 290 -17.41 -79.15 37.23
N GLU A 291 -16.43 -79.28 36.34
CA GLU A 291 -16.48 -78.70 34.98
C GLU A 291 -17.78 -77.94 34.76
N GLU A 292 -17.86 -76.71 35.30
CA GLU A 292 -18.68 -75.72 34.62
C GLU A 292 -18.24 -75.79 33.15
N PRO A 293 -19.17 -75.95 32.20
CA PRO A 293 -18.81 -75.63 30.83
C PRO A 293 -18.19 -74.22 30.92
N PRO A 294 -17.08 -73.92 30.25
CA PRO A 294 -16.82 -72.53 29.97
C PRO A 294 -18.12 -72.04 29.37
N ASP A 295 -18.77 -71.13 30.08
CA ASP A 295 -19.89 -70.39 29.54
C ASP A 295 -19.28 -69.71 28.33
N PHE A 296 -19.40 -70.37 27.18
CA PHE A 296 -18.87 -69.91 25.93
C PHE A 296 -19.86 -68.84 25.48
N CYS A 297 -19.75 -67.73 26.20
CA CYS A 297 -20.61 -66.59 26.13
C CYS A 297 -19.83 -65.51 25.41
N CYS A 298 -20.38 -65.00 24.33
CA CYS A 298 -19.83 -63.80 23.74
C CYS A 298 -19.93 -62.64 24.76
N PRO A 299 -18.83 -62.00 25.16
CA PRO A 299 -18.85 -60.96 26.19
C PRO A 299 -19.62 -59.69 25.77
N LYS A 300 -19.96 -59.54 24.48
CA LYS A 300 -20.72 -58.41 23.93
C LYS A 300 -22.24 -58.61 24.02
N CYS A 301 -22.75 -59.83 23.82
CA CYS A 301 -24.19 -60.10 23.69
C CYS A 301 -24.73 -61.25 24.57
N GLN A 302 -23.87 -61.92 25.34
CA GLN A 302 -24.22 -63.01 26.27
C GLN A 302 -24.87 -64.25 25.61
N TYR A 303 -24.67 -64.45 24.31
CA TYR A 303 -25.11 -65.66 23.60
C TYR A 303 -24.30 -66.89 24.04
N GLN A 304 -24.98 -67.96 24.49
CA GLN A 304 -24.39 -69.22 24.93
C GLN A 304 -24.17 -70.18 23.74
N ALA A 305 -22.91 -70.51 23.46
CA ALA A 305 -22.54 -71.49 22.44
C ALA A 305 -22.29 -72.89 23.06
N PRO A 306 -22.63 -73.98 22.35
CA PRO A 306 -22.50 -75.34 22.87
C PRO A 306 -21.06 -75.88 22.89
N ASP A 307 -20.11 -75.27 22.16
CA ASP A 307 -18.69 -75.60 22.14
C ASP A 307 -17.78 -74.40 21.73
N MET A 308 -16.46 -74.55 21.88
CA MET A 308 -15.46 -73.49 21.68
C MET A 308 -15.33 -73.03 20.22
N ASP A 309 -15.42 -73.95 19.26
CA ASP A 309 -15.31 -73.61 17.83
C ASP A 309 -16.51 -72.78 17.37
N THR A 310 -17.72 -73.09 17.87
CA THR A 310 -18.94 -72.33 17.60
C THR A 310 -18.89 -70.92 18.21
N LEU A 311 -18.28 -70.76 19.39
CA LEU A 311 -18.04 -69.44 19.98
C LEU A 311 -17.04 -68.62 19.17
N GLN A 312 -15.99 -69.25 18.66
CA GLN A 312 -14.91 -68.54 17.96
C GLN A 312 -15.39 -67.98 16.62
N ILE A 313 -16.28 -68.69 15.92
CA ILE A 313 -16.99 -68.20 14.72
C ILE A 313 -17.92 -67.04 15.10
N HIS A 314 -18.73 -67.20 16.15
CA HIS A 314 -19.68 -66.18 16.59
C HIS A 314 -19.00 -64.88 17.07
N VAL A 315 -17.90 -64.96 17.82
CA VAL A 315 -17.14 -63.78 18.30
C VAL A 315 -16.52 -63.01 17.13
N MET A 316 -16.13 -63.70 16.05
CA MET A 316 -15.58 -63.08 14.85
C MET A 316 -16.65 -62.30 14.06
N GLU A 317 -17.92 -62.74 14.07
CA GLU A 317 -19.05 -62.02 13.49
C GLU A 317 -19.68 -60.97 14.44
N CYS A 318 -19.52 -61.12 15.76
CA CYS A 318 -20.16 -60.26 16.77
C CYS A 318 -19.32 -59.01 17.14
N ILE A 319 -18.04 -58.94 16.75
CA ILE A 319 -17.15 -57.80 17.07
C ILE A 319 -17.28 -56.63 16.08
N GLU A 320 -17.82 -56.85 14.88
CA GLU A 320 -18.31 -55.74 14.02
C GLU A 320 -19.50 -55.00 14.67
#